data_AF-A0A7Y5L1Z2-F1
#
_entry.id   AF-A0A7Y5L1Z2-F1
#
_cell.length_a   1.000
_cell.length_b   1.000
_cell.length_c   1.000
_cell.angle_alpha   90.00
_cell.angle_beta   90.00
_cell.angle_gamma   90.00
#
_symmetry.space_group_name_H-M   'P 1'
#
loop_
_entity.id
_entity.type
_entity.pdbx_description
1 polymer ?
#
loop_
_entity_poly.entity_id
_entity_poly.type
_entity_poly.pdbx_seq_one_letter_code
_entity_poly.pdbx_strand_id
1 'polypeptide(L)' 'LALVIMAGIREELELADVPESFKGVPITLITAGLLALAFMGFSGLISI' A
#
# COMPACT_ATOMS: atom_id res chain seq x y z
N LEU A 1 4.89 1.66 -11.74
CA LEU A 1 5.47 1.67 -10.37
C LEU A 1 4.51 1.22 -9.29
N ALA A 2 3.31 1.79 -9.18
CA ALA A 2 2.36 1.46 -8.10
C ALA A 2 2.07 -0.04 -7.95
N LEU A 3 1.86 -0.77 -9.05
CA LEU A 3 1.65 -2.23 -9.00
C LEU A 3 2.89 -3.01 -8.52
N VAL A 4 4.09 -2.54 -8.81
CA VAL A 4 5.35 -3.15 -8.34
C VAL A 4 5.52 -2.90 -6.84
N ILE A 5 5.22 -1.69 -6.38
CA ILE A 5 5.21 -1.35 -4.94
C ILE A 5 4.17 -2.21 -4.20
N MET A 6 2.96 -2.34 -4.74
CA MET A 6 1.92 -3.20 -4.17
C MET A 6 2.31 -4.68 -4.16
N ALA A 7 3.06 -5.16 -5.16
CA ALA A 7 3.58 -6.52 -5.18
C ALA A 7 4.60 -6.75 -4.05
N GLY A 8 5.55 -5.84 -3.85
CA GLY A 8 6.50 -5.92 -2.73
C GLY A 8 5.83 -5.82 -1.37
N ILE A 9 4.83 -4.95 -1.21
CA ILE A 9 4.04 -4.86 0.03
C ILE A 9 3.32 -6.19 0.31
N ARG A 10 2.77 -6.85 -0.71
CA ARG A 10 2.12 -8.17 -0.53
C ARG A 10 3.09 -9.24 -0.08
N GLU A 11 4.29 -9.28 -0.65
CA GLU A 11 5.33 -10.24 -0.28
C GLU A 11 5.76 -10.06 1.20
N GLU A 12 5.91 -8.82 1.64
CA GLU A 12 6.20 -8.52 3.06
C GLU A 12 5.03 -8.90 3.98
N LEU A 13 3.79 -8.65 3.55
CA LEU A 13 2.58 -9.01 4.31
C LEU A 13 2.36 -10.52 4.42
N GLU A 14 2.87 -11.32 3.49
CA GLU A 14 2.83 -12.79 3.57
C GLU A 14 3.78 -13.33 4.65
N LEU A 15 4.87 -12.60 4.93
CA LEU A 15 5.83 -12.91 5.99
C LEU A 15 5.44 -12.33 7.36
N ALA A 16 4.54 -11.34 7.38
CA ALA A 16 4.08 -10.68 8.60
C ALA A 16 2.97 -11.47 9.31
N ASP A 17 2.94 -11.40 10.65
CA ASP A 17 1.86 -11.95 11.47
C ASP A 17 0.61 -11.06 11.42
N VAL A 18 -0.12 -11.15 10.31
CA VAL A 18 -1.40 -10.45 10.13
C VAL A 18 -2.54 -11.28 10.75
N PRO A 19 -3.43 -10.71 11.58
CA PRO A 19 -4.61 -11.41 12.09
C PRO A 19 -5.48 -11.95 10.94
N GLU A 20 -6.07 -13.13 11.12
CA GLU A 20 -6.82 -13.82 10.06
C GLU A 20 -7.95 -12.97 9.46
N SER A 21 -8.64 -12.16 10.28
CA SER A 21 -9.69 -11.24 9.84
C SER A 21 -9.20 -10.12 8.92
N PHE A 22 -7.90 -9.82 8.90
CA PHE A 22 -7.30 -8.77 8.07
C PHE A 22 -6.56 -9.31 6.85
N LYS A 23 -6.33 -10.63 6.76
CA LYS A 23 -5.62 -11.24 5.63
C LYS A 23 -6.38 -11.07 4.31
N GLY A 24 -5.64 -10.87 3.22
CA GLY A 24 -6.20 -10.74 1.87
C GLY A 24 -6.75 -9.35 1.57
N VAL A 25 -8.07 -9.25 1.37
CA VAL A 25 -8.73 -8.02 0.88
C VAL A 25 -8.62 -6.83 1.84
N PRO A 26 -8.87 -6.97 3.16
CA PRO A 26 -8.90 -5.82 4.08
C PRO A 26 -7.56 -5.09 4.14
N ILE A 27 -6.46 -5.83 4.35
CA ILE A 27 -5.13 -5.23 4.42
C ILE A 27 -4.67 -4.65 3.08
N THR A 28 -5.06 -5.27 1.96
CA THR A 28 -4.76 -4.76 0.61
C THR A 28 -5.43 -3.41 0.36
N LEU A 29 -6.67 -3.21 0.83
CA LEU A 29 -7.36 -1.93 0.68
C LEU A 29 -6.72 -0.85 1.57
N ILE A 30 -6.32 -1.20 2.78
CA ILE A 30 -5.62 -0.27 3.69
C ILE A 30 -4.30 0.20 3.06
N THR A 31 -3.47 -0.74 2.57
CA THR A 31 -2.18 -0.40 1.97
C THR A 31 -2.33 0.34 0.65
N ALA A 32 -3.33 0.01 -0.17
CA ALA A 32 -3.66 0.77 -1.38
C ALA A 32 -4.07 2.22 -1.05
N GLY A 33 -4.86 2.43 0.01
CA GLY A 33 -5.23 3.77 0.48
C GLY A 33 -4.03 4.58 0.98
N LEU A 34 -3.15 3.94 1.75
CA LEU A 34 -1.90 4.57 2.20
C LEU A 34 -0.97 4.91 1.03
N LEU A 35 -0.88 4.03 0.04
CA LEU A 35 -0.10 4.30 -1.17
C LEU A 35 -0.70 5.47 -1.98
N ALA A 36 -2.03 5.58 -2.05
CA ALA A 36 -2.69 6.73 -2.66
C ALA A 36 -2.39 8.04 -1.93
N LEU A 37 -2.38 8.03 -0.59
CA LEU A 37 -1.95 9.19 0.22
C LEU A 37 -0.49 9.56 0.00
N ALA A 38 0.40 8.57 -0.08
CA ALA A 38 1.80 8.80 -0.40
C ALA A 38 1.98 9.45 -1.79
N PHE A 39 1.25 8.98 -2.80
CA PHE A 39 1.25 9.60 -4.13
C PHE A 39 0.65 11.01 -4.14
N MET A 40 -0.44 11.25 -3.40
CA MET A 40 -1.01 12.58 -3.24
C MET A 40 -0.04 13.56 -2.55
N GLY A 41 0.79 13.10 -1.62
CA GLY A 41 1.85 13.91 -0.99
C GLY A 41 2.86 14.49 -1.99
N PHE A 42 3.08 13.83 -3.14
CA PHE A 42 3.93 14.36 -4.21
C PHE A 42 3.23 15.40 -5.08
N SER A 43 1.89 15.50 -5.04
CA SER A 43 1.13 16.47 -5.84
C SER A 43 1.43 17.92 -5.49
N GLY A 44 1.91 18.22 -4.27
CA GLY A 44 2.29 19.57 -3.84
C GLY A 44 3.77 19.91 -4.03
N LEU A 45 4.61 18.92 -4.39
CA LEU A 45 6.06 19.13 -4.57
C LEU A 45 6.41 19.68 -5.95
N ILE A 46 5.49 19.63 -6.91
CA ILE A 46 5.67 20.09 -8.29
C ILE A 46 4.65 21.22 -8.55
N SER A 47 4.80 22.32 -7.83
CA SER A 47 4.16 23.58 -8.21
C SER A 47 5.16 24.37 -9.05
N ILE A 48 5.14 24.16 -10.36
CA ILE A 48 5.80 25.02 -11.35
C ILE A 48 4.71 25.78 -12.09
#